data_AF-A0A962NGU6-F1
#
_entry.id   AF-A0A962NGU6-F1
#
_cell.length_a   1.000
_cell.length_b   1.000
_cell.length_c   1.000
_cell.angle_alpha   90.00
_cell.angle_beta   90.00
_cell.angle_gamma   90.00
#
_symmetry.space_group_name_H-M   'P 1'
#
loop_
_entity.id
_entity.type
_entity.pdbx_description
1 polymer ?
#
loop_
_entity_poly.entity_id
_entity_poly.type
_entity_poly.pdbx_seq_one_letter_code
_entity_poly.pdbx_strand_id
1 'polypeptide(L)'
;DRLGMTFVRINGPTLGHEVTGLDPAQAPHQAAREELIKLNLGLAMSRNVMLYLDDIQHLGPEFLQKFISLADGTRRIDAVVDGQARTLDLRGKRFALIMAGNPYTESGERFRIPDMLANRADTYNLGD
;
A
#
# COMPACT_ATOMS: atom_id res chain seq x y z
N ASP A 1 -25.38 -8.32 1.40
CA ASP A 1 -24.96 -6.99 1.90
C ASP A 1 -23.66 -6.53 1.28
N ARG A 2 -23.64 -5.33 0.68
CA ARG A 2 -22.39 -4.69 0.25
C ARG A 2 -21.68 -4.19 1.52
N LEU A 3 -20.39 -4.51 1.70
CA LEU A 3 -19.56 -4.15 2.87
C LEU A 3 -19.60 -2.66 3.29
N GLY A 4 -20.14 -1.78 2.45
CA GLY A 4 -20.26 -0.35 2.71
C GLY A 4 -18.90 0.34 2.73
N MET A 5 -17.93 -0.20 2.01
CA MET A 5 -16.56 0.30 1.92
C MET A 5 -16.22 0.67 0.47
N THR A 6 -15.51 1.78 0.29
CA THR A 6 -14.90 2.16 -0.98
C THR A 6 -13.68 1.30 -1.22
N PHE A 7 -13.67 0.61 -2.35
CA PHE A 7 -12.53 -0.20 -2.79
C PHE A 7 -11.58 0.65 -3.63
N VAL A 8 -10.32 0.73 -3.20
CA VAL A 8 -9.26 1.47 -3.89
C VAL A 8 -8.14 0.49 -4.22
N ARG A 9 -8.05 0.09 -5.50
CA ARG A 9 -6.99 -0.81 -5.99
C ARG A 9 -5.82 0.00 -6.55
N ILE A 10 -4.62 -0.33 -6.08
CA ILE A 10 -3.34 0.21 -6.55
C ILE A 10 -2.60 -0.90 -7.30
N ASN A 11 -2.06 -0.56 -8.47
CA ASN A 11 -1.36 -1.51 -9.33
C ASN A 11 0.15 -1.51 -9.02
N GLY A 12 0.65 -2.60 -8.43
CA GLY A 12 2.05 -2.78 -8.09
C GLY A 12 3.01 -2.58 -9.27
N PRO A 13 2.80 -3.27 -10.42
CA PRO A 13 3.64 -3.11 -11.61
C PRO A 13 3.74 -1.66 -12.11
N THR A 14 2.66 -0.89 -11.99
CA THR A 14 2.62 0.51 -12.42
C THR A 14 3.43 1.42 -11.50
N LEU A 15 3.57 1.08 -10.21
CA LEU A 15 4.48 1.78 -9.31
C LEU A 15 5.93 1.32 -9.52
N GLY A 16 6.14 0.01 -9.67
CA GLY A 16 7.44 -0.60 -9.87
C GLY A 16 8.34 -0.55 -8.63
N HIS A 17 9.58 -1.04 -8.81
CA HIS A 17 10.56 -1.14 -7.73
C HIS A 17 11.24 0.20 -7.39
N GLU A 18 11.24 1.15 -8.33
CA GLU A 18 11.93 2.44 -8.19
C GLU A 18 11.18 3.42 -7.28
N VAL A 19 9.87 3.22 -7.10
CA VAL A 19 9.08 4.02 -6.15
C VAL A 19 9.40 3.56 -4.74
N THR A 20 9.89 4.48 -3.90
CA THR A 20 10.29 4.20 -2.52
C THR A 20 9.45 4.94 -1.47
N GLY A 21 8.60 5.88 -1.91
CA GLY A 21 7.82 6.76 -1.05
C GLY A 21 6.41 7.03 -1.57
N LEU A 22 5.68 7.87 -0.85
CA LEU A 22 4.28 8.21 -1.12
C LEU A 22 4.10 9.60 -1.74
N ASP A 23 5.18 10.30 -2.10
CA ASP A 23 5.10 11.61 -2.75
C ASP A 23 4.96 11.46 -4.28
N PRO A 24 3.82 11.84 -4.88
CA PRO A 24 3.65 11.78 -6.33
C PRO A 24 4.64 12.66 -7.11
N ALA A 25 5.25 13.67 -6.48
CA ALA A 25 6.26 14.52 -7.12
C ALA A 25 7.61 13.79 -7.33
N GLN A 26 7.85 12.71 -6.59
CA GLN A 26 9.05 11.87 -6.70
C GLN A 26 8.83 10.64 -7.60
N ALA A 27 7.68 10.53 -8.26
CA ALA A 27 7.38 9.39 -9.12
C ALA A 27 8.29 9.36 -10.37
N PRO A 28 8.79 8.18 -10.78
CA PRO A 28 9.70 8.05 -11.92
C PRO A 28 9.02 8.34 -13.27
N HIS A 29 7.70 8.18 -13.35
CA HIS A 29 6.92 8.42 -14.56
C HIS A 29 5.47 8.79 -14.24
N GLN A 30 4.74 9.26 -15.25
CA GLN A 30 3.36 9.74 -15.09
C GLN A 30 2.40 8.68 -14.53
N ALA A 31 2.49 7.43 -14.99
CA ALA A 31 1.60 6.37 -14.50
C ALA A 31 1.81 6.07 -13.01
N ALA A 32 3.06 6.00 -12.54
CA ALA A 32 3.37 5.84 -11.10
C ALA A 32 2.86 7.04 -10.29
N ARG A 33 2.97 8.26 -10.83
CA ARG A 33 2.42 9.48 -10.21
C ARG A 33 0.91 9.38 -10.02
N GLU A 34 0.18 8.92 -11.03
CA GLU A 34 -1.28 8.75 -10.97
C GLU A 34 -1.68 7.67 -9.96
N GLU A 35 -0.95 6.56 -9.90
CA GLU A 35 -1.15 5.52 -8.88
C GLU A 35 -0.90 6.05 -7.45
N LEU A 36 0.15 6.84 -7.24
CA LEU A 36 0.44 7.47 -5.94
C LEU A 36 -0.63 8.49 -5.54
N ILE A 37 -1.16 9.28 -6.48
CA ILE A 37 -2.28 10.19 -6.21
C ILE A 37 -3.52 9.40 -5.77
N LYS A 38 -3.86 8.32 -6.48
CA LYS A 38 -4.98 7.45 -6.13
C LYS A 38 -4.79 6.79 -4.76
N LEU A 39 -3.57 6.33 -4.46
CA LEU A 39 -3.20 5.75 -3.17
C LEU A 39 -3.39 6.76 -2.05
N ASN A 40 -2.83 7.95 -2.19
CA ASN A 40 -2.93 9.02 -1.19
C ASN A 40 -4.38 9.48 -0.99
N LEU A 41 -5.19 9.51 -2.05
CA LEU A 41 -6.62 9.77 -1.93
C LEU A 41 -7.32 8.68 -1.10
N GLY A 42 -7.02 7.40 -1.34
CA GLY A 42 -7.55 6.29 -0.54
C GLY A 42 -7.18 6.41 0.95
N LEU A 43 -5.93 6.77 1.24
CA LEU A 43 -5.49 7.05 2.62
C LEU A 43 -6.24 8.24 3.22
N ALA A 44 -6.37 9.35 2.49
CA ALA A 44 -7.02 10.57 2.93
C ALA A 44 -8.52 10.39 3.22
N MET A 45 -9.20 9.52 2.45
CA MET A 45 -10.59 9.14 2.71
C MET A 45 -10.76 8.50 4.10
N SER A 46 -9.77 7.70 4.53
CA SER A 46 -9.56 7.13 5.88
C SER A 46 -10.69 6.27 6.49
N ARG A 47 -11.97 6.51 6.20
CA ARG A 47 -13.13 5.80 6.77
C ARG A 47 -13.85 5.03 5.68
N ASN A 48 -14.23 3.80 6.01
CA ASN A 48 -14.91 2.88 5.11
C ASN A 48 -14.10 2.66 3.82
N VAL A 49 -12.78 2.46 3.93
CA VAL A 49 -11.90 2.25 2.78
C VAL A 49 -11.23 0.89 2.88
N MET A 50 -11.21 0.18 1.76
CA MET A 50 -10.36 -0.98 1.54
C MET A 50 -9.31 -0.58 0.51
N LEU A 51 -8.09 -0.31 0.97
CA LEU A 51 -6.94 -0.02 0.12
C LEU A 51 -6.26 -1.34 -0.22
N TYR A 52 -6.24 -1.68 -1.50
CA TYR A 52 -5.74 -2.95 -2.00
C TYR A 52 -4.48 -2.70 -2.86
N LEU A 53 -3.32 -3.10 -2.36
CA LEU A 53 -2.08 -3.11 -3.11
C LEU A 53 -1.97 -4.45 -3.84
N ASP A 54 -2.06 -4.40 -5.15
CA ASP A 54 -2.00 -5.59 -5.99
C ASP A 54 -0.60 -5.85 -6.49
N ASP A 55 -0.28 -7.13 -6.75
CA ASP A 55 0.98 -7.56 -7.33
C ASP A 55 2.22 -7.00 -6.59
N ILE A 56 2.23 -7.09 -5.26
CA ILE A 56 3.27 -6.50 -4.39
C ILE A 56 4.69 -7.02 -4.66
N GLN A 57 4.84 -8.14 -5.37
CA GLN A 57 6.14 -8.64 -5.82
C GLN A 57 6.88 -7.70 -6.78
N HIS A 58 6.17 -6.71 -7.36
CA HIS A 58 6.74 -5.68 -8.23
C HIS A 58 7.08 -4.38 -7.49
N LEU A 59 6.85 -4.34 -6.17
CA LEU A 59 7.11 -3.16 -5.34
C LEU A 59 8.47 -3.25 -4.66
N GLY A 60 9.07 -2.09 -4.42
CA GLY A 60 10.29 -2.00 -3.62
C GLY A 60 10.03 -2.32 -2.14
N PRO A 61 10.96 -2.97 -1.43
CA PRO A 61 10.82 -3.23 0.01
C PRO A 61 10.76 -1.93 0.82
N GLU A 62 11.39 -0.85 0.37
CA GLU A 62 11.33 0.46 1.02
C GLU A 62 9.91 1.07 0.97
N PHE A 63 9.22 0.89 -0.15
CA PHE A 63 7.83 1.32 -0.31
C PHE A 63 6.89 0.54 0.60
N LEU A 64 7.02 -0.79 0.64
CA LEU A 64 6.21 -1.65 1.51
C LEU A 64 6.40 -1.29 3.00
N GLN A 65 7.61 -0.90 3.40
CA GLN A 65 7.90 -0.48 4.76
C GLN A 65 7.11 0.76 5.21
N LYS A 66 6.69 1.65 4.29
CA LYS A 66 5.87 2.83 4.63
C LYS A 66 4.52 2.45 5.24
N PHE A 67 4.05 1.22 5.04
CA PHE A 67 2.78 0.73 5.56
C PHE A 67 2.88 -0.02 6.89
N ILE A 68 4.09 -0.24 7.42
CA ILE A 68 4.30 -0.97 8.69
C ILE A 68 3.53 -0.32 9.85
N SER A 69 3.47 1.01 9.88
CA SER A 69 2.75 1.77 10.90
C SER A 69 1.23 1.60 10.85
N LEU A 70 0.68 1.10 9.74
CA LEU A 70 -0.74 0.73 9.64
C LEU A 70 -1.03 -0.67 10.20
N ALA A 71 -0.01 -1.52 10.27
CA ALA A 71 -0.09 -2.85 10.87
C ALA A 71 0.20 -2.83 12.38
N ASP A 72 0.63 -1.70 12.95
CA ASP A 72 0.82 -1.54 14.40
C ASP A 72 -0.26 -0.68 15.07
N GLY A 73 -0.21 -0.58 16.40
CA GLY A 73 -1.19 0.15 17.19
C GLY A 73 -1.22 1.67 16.97
N THR A 74 -0.19 2.25 16.34
CA THR A 74 -0.17 3.69 16.08
C THR A 74 -1.21 4.06 15.01
N ARG A 75 -1.30 3.25 13.96
CA ARG A 75 -2.16 3.43 12.77
C ARG A 75 -2.03 4.82 12.15
N ARG A 76 -0.80 5.31 12.03
CA ARG A 76 -0.47 6.61 11.40
C ARG A 76 0.36 6.42 10.14
N ILE A 77 0.14 7.24 9.12
CA ILE A 77 0.91 7.17 7.87
C ILE A 77 1.05 8.54 7.25
N ASP A 78 2.23 8.83 6.70
CA ASP A 78 2.46 10.06 5.96
C ASP A 78 1.96 9.91 4.52
N ALA A 79 1.27 10.91 3.99
CA ALA A 79 0.78 10.96 2.63
C ALA A 79 0.87 12.38 2.07
N VAL A 80 0.89 12.52 0.74
CA VAL A 80 0.83 13.83 0.08
C VAL A 80 -0.54 14.00 -0.57
N VAL A 81 -1.33 14.93 -0.05
CA VAL A 81 -2.69 15.22 -0.51
C VAL A 81 -2.74 16.67 -0.95
N ASP A 82 -3.20 16.92 -2.18
CA ASP A 82 -3.24 18.25 -2.78
C ASP A 82 -1.88 18.99 -2.72
N GLY A 83 -0.78 18.24 -2.91
CA GLY A 83 0.59 18.75 -2.86
C GLY A 83 1.11 19.07 -1.46
N GLN A 84 0.36 18.73 -0.40
CA GLN A 84 0.76 18.96 0.98
C GLN A 84 1.03 17.64 1.71
N ALA A 85 2.20 17.55 2.35
CA ALA A 85 2.52 16.43 3.24
C ALA A 85 1.62 16.47 4.49
N ARG A 86 1.02 15.33 4.83
CA ARG A 86 0.11 15.17 5.96
C ARG A 86 0.36 13.82 6.63
N THR A 87 0.38 13.80 7.96
CA THR A 87 0.30 12.55 8.73
C THR A 87 -1.16 12.23 9.02
N LEU A 88 -1.64 11.09 8.52
CA LEU A 88 -3.02 10.65 8.63
C LEU A 88 -3.16 9.68 9.80
N ASP A 89 -4.10 9.94 10.71
CA ASP A 89 -4.44 9.06 11.83
C ASP A 89 -5.65 8.18 11.47
N LEU A 90 -5.38 6.88 11.27
CA LEU A 90 -6.36 5.87 10.89
C LEU A 90 -6.86 5.04 12.08
N ARG A 91 -6.47 5.40 13.31
CA ARG A 91 -6.89 4.69 14.52
C ARG A 91 -8.40 4.77 14.71
N GLY A 92 -9.01 3.63 15.02
CA GLY A 92 -10.47 3.50 15.20
C GLY A 92 -11.29 3.71 13.92
N LYS A 93 -10.65 3.89 12.76
CA LYS A 93 -11.35 4.05 11.49
C LYS A 93 -11.56 2.69 10.84
N ARG A 94 -12.69 2.53 10.14
CA ARG A 94 -12.97 1.36 9.28
C ARG A 94 -12.11 1.43 8.03
N PHE A 95 -10.82 1.16 8.18
CA PHE A 95 -9.83 1.15 7.13
C PHE A 95 -9.14 -0.20 7.10
N ALA A 96 -9.12 -0.85 5.94
CA ALA A 96 -8.41 -2.10 5.70
C ALA A 96 -7.34 -1.86 4.64
N LEU A 97 -6.10 -2.29 4.94
CA LEU A 97 -5.04 -2.42 3.96
C LEU A 97 -4.94 -3.90 3.59
N ILE A 98 -5.01 -4.20 2.30
CA ILE A 98 -4.84 -5.55 1.76
C ILE A 98 -3.65 -5.50 0.82
N MET A 99 -2.78 -6.49 0.93
CA MET A 99 -1.65 -6.67 0.02
C MET A 99 -1.73 -8.05 -0.58
N ALA A 100 -1.73 -8.13 -1.90
CA ALA A 100 -1.76 -9.39 -2.64
C ALA A 100 -0.57 -9.46 -3.58
N GLY A 101 0.01 -10.64 -3.73
CA GLY A 101 1.12 -10.84 -4.64
C GLY A 101 1.45 -12.31 -4.84
N ASN A 102 2.26 -12.56 -5.84
CA ASN A 102 2.76 -13.88 -6.17
C ASN A 102 3.98 -14.24 -5.29
N PRO A 103 4.20 -15.53 -5.01
CA PRO A 103 5.35 -15.97 -4.20
C PRO A 103 6.70 -15.81 -4.91
N TYR A 104 6.70 -15.43 -6.20
CA TYR A 104 7.88 -15.27 -7.03
C TYR A 104 7.90 -13.90 -7.71
N THR A 105 9.09 -13.35 -7.92
CA THR A 105 9.36 -12.13 -8.68
C THR A 105 9.42 -12.41 -10.19
N GLU A 106 9.56 -11.36 -11.00
CA GLU A 106 9.79 -11.48 -12.46
C GLU A 106 11.06 -12.26 -12.82
N SER A 107 12.08 -12.22 -11.96
CA SER A 107 13.32 -12.99 -12.12
C SER A 107 13.19 -14.46 -11.72
N GLY A 108 12.01 -14.89 -11.22
CA GLY A 108 11.78 -16.24 -10.69
C GLY A 108 12.33 -16.45 -9.27
N GLU A 109 12.88 -15.41 -8.65
CA GLU A 109 13.34 -15.47 -7.26
C GLU A 109 12.15 -15.45 -6.30
N ARG A 110 12.34 -16.05 -5.12
CA ARG A 110 11.29 -16.09 -4.10
C ARG A 110 11.09 -14.68 -3.53
N PHE A 111 9.89 -14.13 -3.71
CA PHE A 111 9.56 -12.82 -3.17
C PHE A 111 9.50 -12.87 -1.64
N ARG A 112 10.02 -11.83 -0.98
CA ARG A 112 10.03 -11.70 0.46
C ARG A 112 9.39 -10.39 0.88
N ILE A 113 8.34 -10.49 1.68
CA ILE A 113 7.70 -9.35 2.33
C ILE A 113 8.62 -8.93 3.51
N PRO A 114 8.79 -7.62 3.77
CA PRO A 114 9.57 -7.17 4.93
C PRO A 114 9.09 -7.82 6.24
N ASP A 115 10.01 -8.37 7.03
CA ASP A 115 9.68 -9.14 8.24
C ASP A 115 8.77 -8.39 9.22
N MET A 116 9.01 -7.09 9.42
CA MET A 116 8.17 -6.27 10.29
C MET A 116 6.71 -6.16 9.79
N LEU A 117 6.50 -6.20 8.49
CA LEU A 117 5.17 -6.18 7.89
C LEU A 117 4.53 -7.56 8.01
N ALA A 118 5.26 -8.63 7.68
CA ALA A 118 4.78 -10.01 7.78
C ALA A 118 4.45 -10.42 9.23
N ASN A 119 5.25 -9.99 10.21
CA ASN A 119 5.05 -10.33 11.63
C ASN A 119 3.91 -9.55 12.29
N ARG A 120 3.41 -8.48 11.67
CA ARG A 120 2.36 -7.60 12.23
C ARG A 120 1.05 -7.67 11.45
N ALA A 121 1.07 -8.19 10.23
CA ALA A 121 -0.11 -8.37 9.40
C ALA A 121 -0.59 -9.82 9.45
N ASP A 122 -1.91 -10.01 9.35
CA ASP A 122 -2.47 -11.33 9.10
C ASP A 122 -2.05 -11.78 7.69
N THR A 123 -1.29 -12.87 7.62
CA THR A 123 -0.74 -13.40 6.36
C THR A 123 -1.40 -14.74 6.05
N TYR A 124 -1.92 -14.89 4.83
CA TYR A 124 -2.59 -16.10 4.37
C TYR A 124 -1.94 -16.58 3.08
N ASN A 125 -1.59 -17.87 3.03
CA ASN A 125 -1.28 -18.54 1.77
C ASN A 125 -2.59 -19.08 1.18
N LEU A 126 -2.93 -18.66 -0.04
CA LEU A 126 -4.15 -19.07 -0.74
C LEU A 126 -3.92 -20.18 -1.77
N GLY A 127 -2.67 -20.65 -1.91
CA GLY A 127 -2.24 -21.56 -2.97
C GLY A 127 -2.05 -23.03 -2.57
N ASP A 128 -2.59 -23.45 -1.42
CA ASP A 128 -2.68 -24.87 -1.03
C ASP A 128 -4.06 -25.47 -1.40
#